data_AF-A0A6S6TZM3-F1
#
_entry.id   AF-A0A6S6TZM3-F1
#
_cell.length_a   1.000
_cell.length_b   1.000
_cell.length_c   1.000
_cell.angle_alpha   90.00
_cell.angle_beta   90.00
_cell.angle_gamma   90.00
#
_symmetry.space_group_name_H-M   'P 1'
#
loop_
_entity.id
_entity.type
_entity.pdbx_description
1 polymer ?
#
loop_
_entity_poly.entity_id
_entity_poly.type
_entity_poly.pdbx_seq_one_letter_code
_entity_poly.pdbx_strand_id
1 'polypeptide(L)' 'MKNLIIVESPAKARTISAFLGRNYKVVASKGHIRDLPKSSFGITVEEDGLF' A
#
# COMPACT_ATOMS: atom_id res chain seq x y z
N MET A 1 0.69 -15.39 -17.68
CA MET A 1 0.66 -14.20 -16.78
C MET A 1 0.93 -14.65 -15.35
N LYS A 2 1.61 -13.85 -14.53
CA LYS A 2 1.78 -14.11 -13.09
C LYS A 2 0.87 -13.18 -12.30
N ASN A 3 0.16 -13.70 -11.30
CA ASN A 3 -0.71 -12.90 -10.43
C ASN A 3 0.14 -12.02 -9.51
N LEU A 4 -0.16 -10.73 -9.41
CA LEU A 4 0.58 -9.79 -8.57
C LEU A 4 -0.04 -9.74 -7.16
N ILE A 5 0.80 -9.89 -6.14
CA ILE A 5 0.44 -9.73 -4.74
C ILE A 5 1.35 -8.66 -4.13
N ILE A 6 0.77 -7.70 -3.43
CA ILE A 6 1.49 -6.62 -2.76
C ILE A 6 1.32 -6.76 -1.25
N VAL A 7 2.41 -6.66 -0.49
CA VAL A 7 2.44 -6.79 0.99
C VAL A 7 3.24 -5.66 1.62
N GLU A 8 3.07 -5.36 2.91
CA GLU A 8 3.73 -4.15 3.46
C GLU A 8 5.25 -4.31 3.67
N SER A 9 5.70 -5.51 4.06
CA SER A 9 7.08 -5.74 4.51
C SER A 9 7.86 -6.76 3.64
N PRO A 10 9.18 -6.57 3.45
CA PRO A 10 10.00 -7.53 2.70
C PRO A 10 10.01 -8.94 3.30
N ALA A 11 9.88 -9.07 4.63
CA ALA A 11 9.82 -10.36 5.30
C ALA A 11 8.58 -11.17 4.87
N LYS A 12 7.39 -10.54 4.88
CA LYS A 12 6.15 -11.16 4.40
C LYS A 12 6.26 -11.59 2.94
N ALA A 13 6.88 -10.77 2.09
CA ALA A 13 7.04 -11.10 0.67
C ALA A 13 7.85 -12.39 0.47
N ARG A 14 8.94 -12.58 1.23
CA ARG A 14 9.75 -13.81 1.19
C ARG A 14 8.95 -15.02 1.66
N THR A 15 8.27 -14.91 2.79
CA THR A 15 7.46 -15.99 3.37
C THR A 15 6.34 -16.42 2.42
N ILE A 16 5.56 -15.48 1.90
CA ILE A 16 4.42 -15.77 1.02
C ILE A 16 4.88 -16.29 -0.35
N SER A 17 6.00 -15.79 -0.89
CA SER A 17 6.57 -16.31 -2.15
C SER A 17 6.95 -17.78 -2.03
N ALA A 18 7.46 -18.22 -0.88
CA ALA A 18 7.81 -19.61 -0.63
C ALA A 18 6.57 -20.52 -0.65
N PHE A 19 5.42 -20.04 -0.16
CA PHE A 19 4.17 -20.81 -0.13
C PHE A 19 3.46 -20.87 -1.49
N LEU A 20 3.44 -19.78 -2.26
CA LEU A 20 2.61 -19.67 -3.47
C LEU A 20 3.32 -20.10 -4.77
N GLY A 21 4.65 -20.22 -4.75
CA GLY A 21 5.44 -20.66 -5.88
C GLY A 21 5.48 -19.66 -7.06
N ARG A 22 5.87 -20.14 -8.24
CA ARG A 22 6.30 -19.30 -9.38
C ARG A 22 5.18 -18.60 -10.16
N ASN A 23 3.92 -18.96 -9.91
CA ASN A 23 2.76 -18.38 -10.58
C ASN A 23 2.37 -17.00 -10.03
N TYR A 24 2.92 -16.64 -8.87
CA TYR A 24 2.70 -15.35 -8.24
C TYR A 24 3.97 -14.50 -8.28
N LYS A 25 3.78 -13.19 -8.43
CA LYS A 25 4.79 -12.17 -8.21
C LYS A 25 4.42 -11.46 -6.92
N VAL A 26 5.19 -11.68 -5.85
CA VAL A 26 4.95 -11.03 -4.55
C VAL A 26 5.94 -9.89 -4.38
N VAL A 27 5.47 -8.68 -4.08
CA VAL A 27 6.28 -7.47 -3.95
C VAL A 27 5.94 -6.75 -2.65
N ALA A 28 6.95 -6.22 -1.96
CA ALA A 28 6.74 -5.43 -0.76
C ALA A 28 6.58 -3.92 -1.08
N SER A 29 5.60 -3.24 -0.47
CA SER A 29 5.43 -1.78 -0.56
C SER A 29 6.45 -1.00 0.27
N LYS A 30 7.08 -1.66 1.26
CA LYS A 30 8.03 -1.07 2.22
C LYS A 30 7.43 0.06 3.04
N GLY A 31 6.16 -0.09 3.42
CA GLY A 31 5.39 0.89 4.19
C GLY A 31 4.38 1.66 3.34
N HIS A 32 4.01 2.86 3.82
CA HIS A 32 3.05 3.73 3.15
C HIS A 32 3.62 4.29 1.85
N ILE A 33 2.85 4.19 0.77
CA ILE A 33 3.22 4.74 -0.55
C ILE A 33 2.80 6.22 -0.66
N ARG A 34 1.78 6.61 0.10
CA ARG A 34 1.26 7.98 0.19
C ARG A 34 0.91 8.27 1.64
N ASP A 35 1.09 9.52 1.99
CA ASP A 35 0.73 10.09 3.28
C ASP A 35 0.19 11.49 3.05
N LEU A 36 -0.53 12.01 4.04
CA LEU A 36 -0.89 13.42 4.06
C LEU A 36 0.38 14.28 4.18
N PRO A 37 0.31 15.56 3.75
CA PRO A 37 1.39 16.50 4.01
C PRO A 37 1.78 16.50 5.48
N LYS A 38 3.09 16.32 5.76
CA LYS A 38 3.59 16.18 7.14
C LYS A 38 3.42 17.43 7.99
N SER A 39 3.31 18.59 7.36
CA SER A 39 3.36 19.90 8.02
C SER A 39 2.33 20.90 7.53
N SER A 40 1.50 20.58 6.54
CA SER A 40 0.38 21.43 6.11
C SER A 40 -0.95 20.75 6.43
N PHE A 41 -2.00 21.57 6.60
CA PHE A 41 -3.36 21.10 6.82
C PHE A 41 -3.83 20.41 5.53
N GLY A 42 -3.57 19.10 5.44
CA GLY A 42 -3.71 18.26 4.24
C GLY A 42 -5.14 17.94 3.85
N ILE A 43 -6.10 18.66 4.41
CA ILE A 43 -7.52 18.51 4.19
C ILE A 43 -8.09 19.89 3.89
N THR A 44 -8.99 19.96 2.90
CA THR A 44 -9.83 21.13 2.68
C THR A 44 -11.13 20.86 3.42
N VAL A 45 -11.44 21.67 4.41
CA VAL A 45 -12.75 21.66 5.06
C VAL A 45 -13.60 22.65 4.27
N GLU A 46 -14.61 22.16 3.56
CA GLU A 46 -15.64 23.04 3.01
C GLU A 46 -16.45 23.59 4.20
N GLU A 47 -16.23 24.87 4.54
CA GLU A 47 -17.22 25.64 5.27
C GLU A 47 -18.35 25.90 4.27
N ASP A 48 -19.40 25.09 4.37
CA ASP A 48 -20.81 25.48 4.29
C ASP A 48 -21.64 24.27 3.88
N GLY A 49 -22.03 23.46 4.86
CA GLY A 49 -23.11 22.48 4.76
C GLY A 49 -24.49 23.15 4.63
N LEU A 50 -24.63 24.08 3.68
CA LEU A 50 -25.93 24.58 3.26
C LEU A 50 -26.48 23.61 2.22
N PHE A 51 -27.40 22.77 2.69
CA PHE A 51 -28.37 22.05 1.85
C PHE A 51 -29.12 23.01 0.91
#